data_AF-A0A1F7XYX4-F1
#
_entry.id   AF-A0A1F7XYX4-F1
#
_cell.length_a   1.000
_cell.length_b   1.000
_cell.length_c   1.000
_cell.angle_alpha   90.00
_cell.angle_beta   90.00
_cell.angle_gamma   90.00
#
_symmetry.space_group_name_H-M   'P 1'
#
loop_
_entity.id
_entity.type
_entity.pdbx_description
1 polymer ?
#
loop_
_entity_poly.entity_id
_entity_poly.type
_entity_poly.pdbx_seq_one_letter_code
_entity_poly.pdbx_strand_id
1 'polypeptide(L)'
;MFGHKWYKLVMLLPKTYTPEQVAEILQLSKNTIYDLINRGEIIAKKFGKVYRIPASSISFAFTGLDKDILKAQREDEKNIKEIHKVLKEVRKEMYEEMK
;
A
#
# COMPACT_ATOMS: atom_id res chain seq x y z
N MET A 1 -2.61 34.07 -11.36
CA MET A 1 -1.78 32.95 -10.87
C MET A 1 -2.41 32.34 -9.61
N PHE A 2 -3.59 31.71 -9.72
CA PHE A 2 -4.37 31.20 -8.57
C PHE A 2 -4.92 29.77 -8.78
N GLY A 3 -4.47 29.06 -9.82
CA GLY A 3 -4.97 27.72 -10.13
C GLY A 3 -4.30 26.61 -9.31
N HIS A 4 -2.96 26.59 -9.24
CA HIS A 4 -2.17 25.46 -8.71
C HIS A 4 -2.44 25.06 -7.25
N LYS A 5 -2.93 25.98 -6.43
CA LYS A 5 -3.18 25.71 -5.01
C LYS A 5 -4.52 25.00 -4.76
N TRP A 6 -5.51 25.21 -5.63
CA TRP A 6 -6.87 24.67 -5.47
C TRP A 6 -6.94 23.17 -5.79
N TYR A 7 -6.22 22.71 -6.80
CA TYR A 7 -6.20 21.29 -7.17
C TYR A 7 -5.61 20.43 -6.03
N LYS A 8 -4.56 20.95 -5.37
CA LYS A 8 -3.90 20.27 -4.26
C LYS A 8 -4.80 20.18 -3.02
N LEU A 9 -5.63 21.22 -2.78
CA LEU A 9 -6.57 21.24 -1.66
C LEU A 9 -7.74 20.27 -1.86
N VAL A 10 -8.29 20.17 -3.09
CA VAL A 10 -9.36 19.23 -3.42
C VAL A 10 -8.88 17.77 -3.36
N MET A 11 -7.63 17.50 -3.73
CA MET A 11 -7.01 16.18 -3.59
C MET A 11 -6.76 15.75 -2.13
N LEU A 12 -6.79 16.68 -1.16
CA LEU A 12 -6.55 16.40 0.26
C LEU A 12 -7.84 16.08 1.04
N LEU A 13 -9.02 16.10 0.40
CA LEU A 13 -10.25 15.70 1.09
C LEU A 13 -10.22 14.19 1.37
N PRO A 14 -10.50 13.76 2.62
CA PRO A 14 -10.53 12.36 2.97
C PRO A 14 -11.67 11.68 2.19
N LYS A 15 -11.31 10.81 1.25
CA LYS A 15 -12.29 10.03 0.49
C LYS A 15 -13.03 9.08 1.43
N THR A 16 -14.35 8.99 1.27
CA THR A 16 -15.22 8.07 2.01
C THR A 16 -16.01 7.19 1.03
N TYR A 17 -16.21 5.94 1.40
CA TYR A 17 -16.88 4.91 0.60
C TYR A 17 -18.16 4.42 1.28
N THR A 18 -19.08 3.85 0.52
CA THR A 18 -20.20 3.07 1.08
C THR A 18 -19.76 1.63 1.40
N PRO A 19 -20.50 0.89 2.23
CA PRO A 19 -20.24 -0.53 2.44
C PRO A 19 -20.20 -1.34 1.14
N GLU A 20 -21.04 -1.00 0.17
CA GLU A 20 -21.07 -1.65 -1.14
C GLU A 20 -19.78 -1.39 -1.93
N GLN A 21 -19.30 -0.15 -1.97
CA GLN A 21 -18.04 0.18 -2.62
C GLN A 21 -16.86 -0.51 -1.95
N VAL A 22 -16.85 -0.58 -0.62
CA VAL A 22 -15.81 -1.30 0.12
C VAL A 22 -15.87 -2.81 -0.14
N ALA A 23 -17.06 -3.37 -0.28
CA ALA A 23 -17.24 -4.78 -0.65
C ALA A 23 -16.62 -5.09 -2.02
N GLU A 24 -16.84 -4.22 -3.01
CA GLU A 24 -16.21 -4.34 -4.34
C GLU A 24 -14.68 -4.18 -4.28
N ILE A 25 -14.21 -3.21 -3.50
CA ILE A 25 -12.77 -2.94 -3.34
C ILE A 25 -12.04 -4.13 -2.70
N LEU A 26 -12.59 -4.67 -1.62
CA LEU A 26 -11.98 -5.76 -0.86
C LEU A 26 -12.32 -7.14 -1.43
N GLN A 27 -13.18 -7.22 -2.46
CA GLN A 27 -13.71 -8.47 -3.01
C GLN A 27 -14.36 -9.35 -1.92
N LEU A 28 -15.12 -8.71 -1.01
CA LEU A 28 -15.83 -9.37 0.08
C LEU A 28 -17.34 -9.23 -0.09
N SER A 29 -18.10 -10.08 0.58
CA SER A 29 -19.57 -9.93 0.62
C SER A 29 -19.96 -8.68 1.42
N LYS A 30 -21.09 -8.06 1.07
CA LYS A 30 -21.64 -6.93 1.85
C LYS A 30 -21.84 -7.30 3.32
N ASN A 31 -22.31 -8.52 3.58
CA ASN A 31 -22.52 -9.03 4.93
C ASN A 31 -21.22 -9.05 5.73
N THR A 32 -20.12 -9.47 5.11
CA THR A 32 -18.79 -9.44 5.71
C THR A 32 -18.38 -8.02 6.06
N ILE A 33 -18.61 -7.04 5.18
CA ILE A 33 -18.32 -5.63 5.48
C ILE A 33 -19.13 -5.13 6.67
N TYR A 34 -20.43 -5.44 6.73
CA TYR A 34 -21.27 -5.07 7.87
C TYR A 34 -20.82 -5.76 9.17
N ASP A 35 -20.41 -7.02 9.10
CA ASP A 35 -19.87 -7.77 10.24
C ASP A 35 -18.58 -7.13 10.76
N LEU A 36 -17.65 -6.77 9.86
CA LEU A 36 -16.41 -6.07 10.20
C LEU A 36 -16.67 -4.69 10.82
N ILE A 37 -17.68 -3.96 10.34
CA ILE A 37 -18.10 -2.68 10.96
C ILE A 37 -18.66 -2.93 12.36
N ASN A 38 -19.51 -3.93 12.53
CA ASN A 38 -20.14 -4.26 13.82
C ASN A 38 -19.11 -4.77 14.85
N ARG A 39 -18.09 -5.50 14.41
CA ARG A 39 -16.95 -5.94 15.24
C ARG A 39 -15.99 -4.80 15.60
N GLY A 40 -16.07 -3.67 14.89
CA GLY A 40 -15.15 -2.54 15.06
C GLY A 40 -13.81 -2.72 14.33
N GLU A 41 -13.66 -3.74 13.49
CA GLU A 41 -12.49 -3.96 12.64
C GLU A 41 -12.41 -2.91 11.52
N ILE A 42 -13.57 -2.46 11.01
CA ILE A 42 -13.67 -1.33 10.07
C ILE A 42 -14.35 -0.16 10.76
N ILE A 43 -13.62 0.94 10.94
CA ILE A 43 -14.20 2.18 11.46
C ILE A 43 -15.10 2.78 10.37
N ALA A 44 -16.39 2.93 10.68
CA ALA A 44 -17.38 3.56 9.83
C ALA A 44 -18.22 4.57 10.60
N LYS A 45 -18.71 5.61 9.93
CA LYS A 45 -19.65 6.57 10.50
C LYS A 45 -21.02 6.40 9.85
N LYS A 46 -22.05 6.25 10.68
CA LYS A 46 -23.45 6.20 10.23
C LYS A 46 -23.99 7.61 10.04
N PHE A 47 -24.50 7.90 8.86
CA PHE A 47 -25.20 9.13 8.50
C PHE A 47 -26.64 8.77 8.13
N GLY A 48 -27.57 8.97 9.06
CA GLY A 48 -28.96 8.54 8.88
C GLY A 48 -29.07 7.02 8.71
N LYS A 49 -29.51 6.58 7.52
CA LYS A 49 -29.66 5.15 7.17
C LYS A 49 -28.44 4.54 6.48
N VAL A 50 -27.41 5.33 6.16
CA VAL A 50 -26.25 4.87 5.38
C VAL A 50 -24.96 4.92 6.20
N TYR A 51 -24.01 4.04 5.90
CA TYR A 51 -22.66 4.08 6.47
C TYR A 51 -21.70 4.74 5.48
N ARG A 52 -20.71 5.45 6.03
CA ARG A 52 -19.57 5.99 5.30
C ARG A 52 -18.29 5.52 5.96
N ILE A 53 -17.42 4.92 5.15
CA ILE A 53 -16.16 4.32 5.57
C ILE A 53 -15.04 5.19 5.01
N PRO A 54 -14.22 5.86 5.83
CA PRO A 54 -13.09 6.63 5.32
C PRO A 54 -12.05 5.69 4.71
N ALA A 55 -11.39 6.16 3.64
CA ALA A 55 -10.36 5.39 2.93
C ALA A 55 -9.24 4.88 3.86
N SER A 56 -8.89 5.67 4.88
CA SER A 56 -7.91 5.29 5.90
C SER A 56 -8.29 4.02 6.67
N SER A 57 -9.59 3.79 6.92
CA SER A 57 -10.06 2.59 7.64
C SER A 57 -9.81 1.30 6.87
N ILE A 58 -9.72 1.35 5.55
CA ILE A 58 -9.53 0.17 4.70
C ILE A 58 -8.12 0.07 4.11
N SER A 59 -7.27 1.05 4.40
CA SER A 59 -5.88 1.09 3.90
C SER A 59 -5.07 -0.12 4.36
N PHE A 60 -5.41 -0.75 5.49
CA PHE A 60 -4.69 -1.90 6.01
C PHE A 60 -4.71 -3.08 5.02
N ALA A 61 -5.84 -3.31 4.34
CA ALA A 61 -6.02 -4.42 3.42
C ALA A 61 -5.08 -4.32 2.20
N PHE A 62 -4.74 -3.10 1.79
CA PHE A 62 -3.74 -2.85 0.76
C PHE A 62 -2.31 -2.94 1.33
N THR A 63 -2.07 -2.31 2.48
CA THR A 63 -0.72 -2.24 3.05
C THR A 63 -0.18 -3.54 3.61
N GLY A 64 -1.05 -4.54 3.88
CA GLY A 64 -0.61 -5.87 4.30
C GLY A 64 0.22 -6.58 3.23
N LEU A 65 -0.05 -6.32 1.94
CA LEU A 65 0.77 -6.80 0.84
C LEU A 65 1.98 -5.88 0.57
N ASP A 66 1.79 -4.57 0.61
CA ASP A 66 2.85 -3.62 0.26
C ASP A 66 3.97 -3.54 1.31
N LYS A 67 3.69 -3.70 2.60
CA LYS A 67 4.72 -3.54 3.64
C LYS A 67 5.80 -4.61 3.55
N ASP A 68 5.41 -5.86 3.32
CA ASP A 68 6.36 -6.96 3.20
C ASP A 68 7.16 -6.86 1.88
N ILE A 69 6.50 -6.51 0.78
CA ILE A 69 7.16 -6.30 -0.52
C ILE A 69 8.12 -5.11 -0.48
N LEU A 70 7.70 -3.96 0.07
CA LEU A 70 8.56 -2.76 0.19
C LEU A 70 9.74 -2.99 1.14
N LYS A 71 9.54 -3.80 2.18
CA LYS A 71 10.62 -4.17 3.11
C LYS A 71 11.64 -5.08 2.41
N ALA A 72 11.17 -6.14 1.74
CA ALA A 72 12.01 -7.04 0.97
C ALA A 72 12.80 -6.27 -0.11
N GLN A 73 12.12 -5.41 -0.88
CA GLN A 73 12.74 -4.59 -1.92
C GLN A 73 13.83 -3.67 -1.36
N ARG A 74 13.64 -3.05 -0.19
CA ARG A 74 14.68 -2.25 0.48
C ARG A 74 15.85 -3.09 0.99
N GLU A 75 15.61 -4.32 1.44
CA GLU A 75 16.66 -5.24 1.86
C GLU A 75 17.49 -5.69 0.66
N ASP A 76 16.85 -6.03 -0.46
CA ASP A 76 17.52 -6.34 -1.72
C ASP A 76 18.36 -5.15 -2.24
N GLU A 77 17.80 -3.93 -2.21
CA GLU A 77 18.50 -2.71 -2.64
C GLU A 77 19.77 -2.42 -1.81
N LYS A 78 19.78 -2.77 -0.52
CA LYS A 78 20.98 -2.63 0.33
C LYS A 78 22.08 -3.62 -0.08
N ASN A 79 21.70 -4.83 -0.48
CA ASN A 79 22.64 -5.90 -0.83
C ASN A 79 23.23 -5.73 -2.24
N ILE A 80 22.60 -4.94 -3.11
CA ILE A 80 23.07 -4.67 -4.48
C ILE A 80 24.54 -4.19 -4.53
N LYS A 81 24.96 -3.35 -3.57
CA LYS A 81 26.34 -2.81 -3.56
C LYS A 81 27.39 -3.90 -3.28
N GLU A 82 27.07 -4.80 -2.36
CA GLU A 82 27.93 -5.93 -1.99
C GLU A 82 28.03 -6.91 -3.16
N ILE A 83 26.90 -7.24 -3.80
CA ILE A 83 26.84 -8.13 -4.96
C ILE A 83 27.70 -7.60 -6.11
N HIS A 84 27.61 -6.31 -6.43
CA HIS A 84 28.46 -5.70 -7.47
C HIS A 84 29.95 -5.77 -7.14
N LYS A 85 30.31 -5.61 -5.86
CA LYS A 85 31.70 -5.71 -5.40
C LYS A 85 32.23 -7.13 -5.58
N VAL A 86 31.47 -8.13 -5.10
CA VAL A 86 31.83 -9.55 -5.22
C VAL A 86 31.95 -9.96 -6.69
N LEU A 87 30.98 -9.59 -7.54
CA LEU A 87 31.02 -9.90 -8.98
C LEU A 87 32.25 -9.29 -9.66
N LYS A 88 32.67 -8.10 -9.25
CA LYS A 88 33.88 -7.45 -9.77
C LYS A 88 35.15 -8.19 -9.36
N GLU A 89 35.22 -8.65 -8.12
CA GLU A 89 36.36 -9.42 -7.60
C GLU A 89 36.47 -10.78 -8.27
N VAL A 90 35.38 -11.54 -8.34
CA VAL A 90 35.34 -12.85 -9.03
C VAL A 90 35.73 -12.71 -10.50
N ARG A 91 35.21 -11.68 -11.19
CA ARG A 91 35.57 -11.45 -12.59
C ARG A 91 37.06 -11.15 -12.76
N LYS A 92 37.66 -10.44 -11.80
CA LYS A 92 39.10 -10.15 -11.82
C LYS A 92 39.92 -11.43 -11.60
N GLU A 93 39.56 -12.26 -10.63
CA GLU A 93 40.23 -13.54 -10.38
C GLU A 93 40.17 -14.46 -11.60
N MET A 94 39.01 -14.58 -12.25
CA MET A 94 38.88 -15.38 -13.47
C MET A 94 39.80 -14.94 -14.61
N TYR A 95 40.02 -13.62 -14.77
CA TYR A 95 40.94 -13.10 -15.78
C TYR A 95 42.40 -13.37 -15.44
N GLU A 96 42.77 -13.41 -14.15
CA GLU A 96 44.12 -13.73 -13.71
C GLU A 96 44.40 -15.24 -13.80
N GLU A 97 43.41 -16.12 -13.57
CA GLU A 97 43.54 -17.58 -13.73
C GLU A 97 43.66 -18.02 -15.20
N MET A 98 43.14 -17.24 -16.14
CA MET A 98 43.21 -17.52 -17.57
C MET A 98 44.53 -17.09 -18.23
N LYS A 99 45.46 -16.50 -17.48
CA LYS A 99 46.73 -15.94 -17.96
C LYS A 99 47.91 -16.84 -17.59
#